data_AF-A0A9E5EBV9-F1
#
_entry.id   AF-A0A9E5EBV9-F1
#
_cell.length_a   1.000
_cell.length_b   1.000
_cell.length_c   1.000
_cell.angle_alpha   90.00
_cell.angle_beta   90.00
_cell.angle_gamma   90.00
#
_symmetry.space_group_name_H-M   'P 1'
#
loop_
_entity.id
_entity.type
_entity.pdbx_description
1 polymer ?
#
loop_
_entity_poly.entity_id
_entity_poly.type
_entity_poly.pdbx_seq_one_letter_code
_entity_poly.pdbx_strand_id
1 'polypeptide(L)'
;LEIRGPMGGAIAKITINPGEAILERDGKKVSAIDADTLIQNTLGLPLPARGLSNWLNGQLRAGSPARLERDNQGQVKRISQDGWDLAYVWNESKKIERLTMTRNTNTGSIDVRLIFDQVNE
;
A
#
# COMPACT_ATOMS: atom_id res chain seq x y z
N LEU A 1 0.29 11.06 -7.42
CA LEU A 1 -0.52 10.21 -6.53
C LEU A 1 -1.70 11.02 -6.00
N GLU A 2 -2.93 10.58 -6.26
CA GLU A 2 -4.13 11.10 -5.56
C GLU A 2 -4.54 10.08 -4.50
N ILE A 3 -4.99 10.48 -3.31
CA ILE A 3 -5.73 9.62 -2.37
C ILE A 3 -7.00 10.37 -2.01
N ARG A 4 -8.16 9.73 -2.12
CA ARG A 4 -9.44 10.33 -1.70
C ARG A 4 -10.03 9.43 -0.62
N GLY A 5 -10.13 9.96 0.60
CA GLY A 5 -10.94 9.38 1.67
C GLY A 5 -12.37 9.97 1.65
N PRO A 6 -13.34 9.34 2.32
CA PRO A 6 -14.77 9.64 2.16
C PRO A 6 -15.21 11.02 2.67
N MET A 7 -14.34 11.76 3.36
CA MET A 7 -14.65 13.06 4.00
C MET A 7 -13.59 14.16 3.75
N GLY A 8 -12.83 14.13 2.65
CA GLY A 8 -11.88 15.21 2.33
C GLY A 8 -10.64 15.27 3.25
N GLY A 9 -10.24 14.14 3.84
CA GLY A 9 -9.06 14.04 4.69
C GLY A 9 -7.77 13.76 3.90
N ALA A 10 -6.78 14.64 4.12
CA ALA A 10 -5.35 14.63 3.74
C ALA A 10 -4.83 13.54 2.78
N ILE A 11 -4.30 13.99 1.65
CA ILE A 11 -3.56 13.19 0.67
C ILE A 11 -2.16 12.92 1.21
N ALA A 12 -1.71 11.66 1.22
CA ALA A 12 -0.36 11.31 1.61
C ALA A 12 0.35 10.50 0.52
N LYS A 13 1.55 10.92 0.10
CA LYS A 13 2.39 10.26 -0.92
C LYS A 13 3.52 9.49 -0.31
N ILE A 14 3.49 8.16 -0.48
CA ILE A 14 4.60 7.30 -0.11
C ILE A 14 5.48 7.06 -1.35
N THR A 15 6.77 7.36 -1.21
CA THR A 15 7.83 7.01 -2.15
C THR A 15 8.72 5.98 -1.48
N ILE A 16 8.97 4.84 -2.13
CA ILE A 16 9.82 3.77 -1.58
C ILE A 16 11.06 3.65 -2.47
N ASN A 17 12.22 3.86 -1.86
CA ASN A 17 13.53 3.64 -2.43
C ASN A 17 14.19 2.45 -1.71
N PRO A 18 15.20 1.79 -2.29
CA PRO A 18 16.03 0.84 -1.56
C PRO A 18 16.61 1.48 -0.29
N GLY A 19 16.18 1.03 0.88
CA GLY A 19 16.67 1.51 2.19
C GLY A 19 16.01 2.80 2.71
N GLU A 20 15.00 3.34 2.03
CA GLU A 20 14.30 4.55 2.48
C GLU A 20 12.85 4.57 2.01
N ALA A 21 11.93 4.96 2.88
CA ALA A 21 10.56 5.30 2.52
C ALA A 21 10.24 6.73 2.96
N ILE A 22 9.63 7.52 2.08
CA ILE A 22 9.25 8.92 2.33
C ILE A 22 7.75 9.08 2.19
N LEU A 23 7.08 9.59 3.22
CA LEU A 23 5.69 10.02 3.19
C LEU A 23 5.63 11.55 3.06
N GLU A 24 4.87 12.06 2.12
CA GLU A 24 4.52 13.47 2.00
C GLU A 24 3.03 13.68 2.24
N ARG A 25 2.64 14.41 3.28
CA ARG A 25 1.24 14.70 3.64
C ARG A 25 1.09 16.17 4.00
N ASP A 26 0.13 16.87 3.39
CA ASP A 26 -0.18 18.27 3.68
C ASP A 26 1.08 19.18 3.69
N GLY A 27 2.03 18.91 2.78
CA GLY A 27 3.32 19.61 2.69
C GLY A 27 4.40 19.17 3.69
N LYS A 28 4.09 18.26 4.63
CA LYS A 28 5.06 17.67 5.56
C LYS A 28 5.63 16.37 5.00
N LYS A 29 6.95 16.23 5.05
CA LYS A 29 7.65 14.99 4.69
C LYS A 29 8.13 14.26 5.94
N VAL A 30 7.87 12.97 6.02
CA VAL A 30 8.38 12.06 7.05
C VAL A 30 9.12 10.95 6.32
N SER A 31 10.33 10.59 6.73
CA SER A 31 11.06 9.45 6.18
C SER A 31 11.28 8.37 7.23
N ALA A 32 11.47 7.14 6.76
CA ALA A 32 11.86 5.99 7.58
C ALA A 32 12.73 5.03 6.76
N ILE A 33 13.37 4.07 7.45
CA ILE A 33 14.25 3.06 6.84
C ILE A 33 13.52 2.07 5.93
N ASP A 34 12.22 1.91 6.13
CA ASP A 34 11.34 1.08 5.32
C ASP A 34 9.89 1.56 5.38
N ALA A 35 9.06 1.04 4.47
CA ALA A 35 7.67 1.46 4.32
C ALA A 35 6.78 1.03 5.50
N ASP A 36 7.07 -0.12 6.12
CA ASP A 36 6.35 -0.59 7.31
C ASP A 36 6.54 0.39 8.48
N THR A 37 7.79 0.78 8.75
CA THR A 37 8.16 1.76 9.78
C THR A 37 7.55 3.13 9.50
N LEU A 38 7.59 3.57 8.23
CA LEU A 38 7.00 4.84 7.82
C LEU A 38 5.50 4.91 8.09
N ILE A 39 4.77 3.87 7.69
CA ILE A 39 3.32 3.82 7.87
C ILE A 39 2.96 3.65 9.34
N GLN A 40 3.73 2.85 10.10
CA GLN A 40 3.54 2.73 11.55
C GLN A 40 3.70 4.08 12.25
N ASN A 41 4.79 4.80 11.97
CA ASN A 41 5.07 6.12 12.57
C ASN A 41 4.04 7.18 12.17
N THR A 42 3.48 7.07 10.96
CA THR A 42 2.55 8.08 10.46
C THR A 42 1.11 7.81 10.88
N LEU A 43 0.63 6.58 10.65
CA LEU A 43 -0.79 6.25 10.82
C LEU A 43 -1.09 5.75 12.24
N GLY A 44 -0.06 5.45 13.05
CA GLY A 44 -0.23 4.85 14.39
C GLY A 44 -0.89 3.48 14.35
N LEU A 45 -0.99 2.88 13.16
CA LEU A 45 -1.58 1.57 12.97
C LEU A 45 -0.53 0.52 13.27
N PRO A 46 -0.89 -0.57 13.98
CA PRO A 46 -0.10 -1.78 13.92
C PRO A 46 -0.30 -2.35 12.50
N LEU A 47 0.47 -1.84 11.53
CA LEU A 47 0.76 -2.66 10.37
C LEU A 47 1.43 -3.91 10.91
N PRO A 48 0.89 -5.09 10.61
CA PRO A 48 1.51 -6.30 11.10
C PRO A 48 2.87 -6.38 10.42
N ALA A 49 3.93 -6.30 11.23
CA ALA A 49 5.30 -5.84 10.90
C ALA A 49 6.09 -6.65 9.84
N ARG A 50 5.43 -7.43 8.97
CA ARG A 50 6.00 -8.19 7.84
C ARG A 50 5.02 -8.35 6.67
N GLY A 51 3.97 -7.54 6.60
CA GLY A 51 2.87 -7.69 5.62
C GLY A 51 3.01 -6.88 4.36
N LEU A 52 3.51 -5.66 4.48
CA LEU A 52 3.51 -4.75 3.34
C LEU A 52 4.45 -5.25 2.26
N SER A 53 5.65 -5.74 2.58
CA SER A 53 6.58 -6.29 1.58
C SER A 53 5.98 -7.44 0.78
N ASN A 54 5.26 -8.38 1.40
CA ASN A 54 4.60 -9.48 0.68
C ASN A 54 3.52 -8.92 -0.25
N TRP A 55 2.67 -8.02 0.27
CA TRP A 55 1.63 -7.37 -0.52
C TRP A 55 2.20 -6.52 -1.66
N LEU A 56 3.30 -5.79 -1.48
CA LEU A 56 3.99 -5.07 -2.55
C LEU A 56 4.47 -6.00 -3.68
N ASN A 57 4.76 -7.26 -3.35
CA ASN A 57 5.10 -8.30 -4.33
C ASN A 57 3.88 -9.07 -4.86
N GLY A 58 2.65 -8.66 -4.51
CA GLY A 58 1.42 -9.37 -4.87
C GLY A 58 1.26 -10.73 -4.18
N GLN A 59 1.92 -10.94 -3.05
CA GLN A 59 1.94 -12.21 -2.33
C GLN A 59 1.09 -12.17 -1.07
N LEU A 60 0.45 -13.31 -0.77
CA LEU A 60 -0.20 -13.53 0.51
C LEU A 60 0.83 -13.70 1.61
N ARG A 61 0.50 -13.26 2.81
CA ARG A 61 1.24 -13.67 4.00
C ARG A 61 0.90 -15.08 4.44
N ALA A 62 1.90 -15.77 4.98
CA ALA A 62 1.69 -17.01 5.72
C ALA A 62 1.02 -16.74 7.06
N GLY A 63 0.18 -17.68 7.52
CA GLY A 63 -0.35 -17.70 8.88
C GLY A 63 -1.63 -16.89 9.11
N SER A 64 -2.23 -16.28 8.08
CA SER A 64 -3.56 -15.65 8.19
C SER A 64 -4.47 -16.02 7.02
N PRO A 65 -5.79 -16.18 7.25
CA PRO A 65 -6.75 -16.41 6.19
C PRO A 65 -6.71 -15.30 5.16
N ALA A 66 -6.74 -15.67 3.88
CA ALA A 66 -6.67 -14.73 2.79
C ALA A 66 -7.46 -15.18 1.56
N ARG A 67 -7.83 -14.22 0.73
CA ARG A 67 -8.34 -14.44 -0.63
C ARG A 67 -7.41 -13.75 -1.62
N LEU A 68 -7.09 -14.42 -2.71
CA LEU A 68 -6.30 -13.87 -3.83
C LEU A 68 -7.09 -14.07 -5.12
N GLU A 69 -7.28 -12.98 -5.86
CA GLU A 69 -7.90 -12.97 -7.18
C GLU A 69 -6.86 -12.58 -8.22
N ARG A 70 -6.83 -13.30 -9.34
CA ARG A 70 -5.97 -13.00 -10.49
C ARG A 70 -6.80 -12.48 -11.65
N ASP A 71 -6.19 -11.68 -12.53
CA ASP A 71 -6.78 -11.29 -13.80
C ASP A 71 -6.59 -12.38 -14.88
N ASN A 72 -7.06 -12.10 -16.09
CA ASN A 72 -6.96 -13.01 -17.25
C ASN A 72 -5.52 -13.24 -17.71
N GLN A 73 -4.56 -12.40 -17.29
CA GLN A 73 -3.14 -12.55 -17.58
C GLN A 73 -2.41 -13.33 -16.46
N GLY A 74 -3.15 -13.77 -15.44
CA GLY A 74 -2.61 -14.45 -14.27
C GLY A 74 -1.92 -13.51 -13.28
N GLN A 75 -2.02 -12.19 -13.44
CA GLN A 75 -1.46 -11.22 -12.50
C GLN A 75 -2.39 -11.03 -11.32
N VAL A 76 -1.85 -10.70 -10.15
CA VAL A 76 -2.63 -10.55 -8.92
C VAL A 76 -3.48 -9.30 -9.02
N LYS A 77 -4.80 -9.43 -9.04
CA LYS A 77 -5.73 -8.31 -9.17
C LYS A 77 -6.18 -7.78 -7.81
N ARG A 78 -6.47 -8.70 -6.88
CA ARG A 78 -6.97 -8.36 -5.54
C ARG A 78 -6.42 -9.33 -4.50
N ILE A 79 -6.07 -8.81 -3.33
CA ILE A 79 -5.85 -9.62 -2.12
C ILE A 79 -6.77 -9.09 -1.04
N SER A 80 -7.44 -9.98 -0.32
CA SER A 80 -8.16 -9.63 0.91
C SER A 80 -7.54 -10.45 2.06
N GLN A 81 -6.86 -9.78 3.00
CA GLN A 81 -6.13 -10.43 4.09
C GLN A 81 -6.05 -9.52 5.32
N ASP A 82 -6.27 -10.06 6.53
CA ASP A 82 -6.14 -9.32 7.80
C ASP A 82 -7.00 -8.05 7.90
N GLY A 83 -8.18 -8.08 7.27
CA GLY A 83 -9.10 -6.93 7.20
C GLY A 83 -8.69 -5.85 6.21
N TRP A 84 -7.61 -6.05 5.46
CA TRP A 84 -7.23 -5.21 4.34
C TRP A 84 -7.78 -5.77 3.03
N ASP A 85 -8.28 -4.87 2.20
CA ASP A 85 -8.59 -5.10 0.80
C ASP A 85 -7.57 -4.37 -0.06
N LEU A 86 -6.84 -5.14 -0.86
CA LEU A 86 -5.75 -4.67 -1.69
C LEU A 86 -6.13 -4.80 -3.16
N ALA A 87 -6.04 -3.71 -3.91
CA ALA A 87 -6.31 -3.66 -5.34
C ALA A 87 -5.04 -3.23 -6.09
N TYR A 88 -4.66 -4.04 -7.07
CA TYR A 88 -3.41 -3.89 -7.82
C TYR A 88 -3.68 -3.35 -9.22
N VAL A 89 -2.81 -2.47 -9.68
CA VAL A 89 -2.65 -2.12 -11.09
C VAL A 89 -1.21 -2.37 -11.47
N TRP A 90 -1.04 -3.10 -12.56
CA TRP A 90 0.24 -3.46 -13.13
C TRP A 90 0.40 -2.77 -14.47
N ASN A 91 1.63 -2.39 -14.80
CA ASN A 91 1.97 -1.90 -16.13
C ASN A 91 2.23 -3.07 -17.10
N GLU A 92 2.48 -2.73 -18.37
CA GLU A 92 2.76 -3.72 -19.42
C GLU A 92 4.00 -4.58 -19.13
N SER A 93 4.96 -4.05 -18.37
CA SER A 93 6.18 -4.74 -17.92
C SER A 93 5.98 -5.61 -16.67
N LYS A 94 4.73 -5.86 -16.26
CA LYS A 94 4.37 -6.65 -15.06
C LYS A 94 4.95 -6.09 -13.75
N LYS A 95 5.25 -4.80 -13.72
CA LYS A 95 5.61 -4.08 -12.49
C LYS A 95 4.37 -3.42 -11.92
N ILE A 96 4.28 -3.39 -10.60
CA ILE A 96 3.18 -2.69 -9.93
C ILE A 96 3.28 -1.20 -10.23
N GLU A 97 2.21 -0.63 -10.76
CA GLU A 97 2.09 0.81 -11.02
C GLU A 97 1.35 1.48 -9.86
N ARG A 98 0.36 0.78 -9.29
CA ARG A 98 -0.44 1.28 -8.18
C ARG A 98 -0.94 0.14 -7.28
N LEU A 99 -0.85 0.38 -5.98
CA LEU A 99 -1.51 -0.43 -4.95
C LEU A 99 -2.47 0.46 -4.16
N THR A 100 -3.76 0.10 -4.15
CA THR A 100 -4.72 0.69 -3.22
C THR A 100 -4.98 -0.32 -2.10
N MET A 101 -4.87 0.10 -0.85
CA MET A 101 -5.19 -0.71 0.32
C MET A 101 -6.26 0.01 1.14
N THR A 102 -7.38 -0.67 1.39
CA THR A 102 -8.47 -0.13 2.20
C THR A 102 -8.74 -1.02 3.38
N ARG A 103 -9.03 -0.44 4.53
CA ARG A 103 -9.43 -1.18 5.73
C ARG A 103 -10.50 -0.42 6.49
N ASN A 104 -11.59 -1.10 6.81
CA ASN A 104 -12.60 -0.57 7.71
C ASN A 104 -12.22 -0.90 9.16
N THR A 105 -12.28 0.11 10.02
CA THR A 105 -12.10 -0.03 11.46
C THR A 105 -13.33 0.49 12.19
N ASN A 106 -13.39 0.25 13.50
CA ASN A 106 -14.46 0.77 14.35
C ASN A 106 -14.45 2.31 14.44
N THR A 107 -13.37 2.97 14.04
CA THR A 107 -13.17 4.43 14.12
C THR A 107 -13.21 5.13 12.76
N GLY A 108 -13.38 4.39 11.66
CA GLY A 108 -13.47 4.94 10.30
C GLY A 108 -12.91 4.00 9.23
N SER A 109 -12.77 4.51 8.00
CA SER A 109 -12.05 3.81 6.93
C SER A 109 -10.62 4.35 6.81
N ILE A 110 -9.70 3.45 6.51
CA ILE A 110 -8.30 3.75 6.24
C ILE A 110 -8.08 3.47 4.77
N ASP A 111 -7.71 4.50 4.02
CA ASP A 111 -7.44 4.43 2.59
C ASP A 111 -5.98 4.78 2.32
N VAL A 112 -5.20 3.78 1.90
CA VAL A 112 -3.81 3.94 1.50
C VAL A 112 -3.72 3.73 -0.01
N ARG A 113 -2.96 4.58 -0.70
CA ARG A 113 -2.65 4.40 -2.11
C ARG A 113 -1.16 4.63 -2.31
N LEU A 114 -0.54 3.69 -2.98
CA LEU A 114 0.87 3.74 -3.36
C LEU A 114 0.91 3.84 -4.88
N ILE A 115 1.58 4.86 -5.42
CA ILE A 115 1.91 4.96 -6.85
C ILE A 115 3.41 4.72 -6.93
N PHE A 116 3.80 3.82 -7.81
CA PHE A 116 5.20 3.53 -8.09
C PHE A 116 5.58 4.27 -9.36
N ASP A 117 6.42 5.29 -9.21
CA ASP A 117 7.01 5.96 -10.37
C ASP A 117 8.08 5.05 -10.95
N GLN A 118 8.07 4.86 -12.27
CA GLN A 118 9.20 4.24 -12.94
C GLN A 118 10.29 5.31 -12.98
N VAL A 119 11.37 5.11 -12.22
CA VAL A 119 12.59 5.88 -12.47
C VAL A 119 13.03 5.48 -13.88
N ASN A 120 12.82 6.38 -14.83
CA ASN A 120 13.40 6.25 -16.16
C ASN A 120 14.92 6.23 -15.95
N GLU A 121 15.53 5.09 -16.21
CA GLU A 121 16.99 4.97 -16.34
C GLU A 121 17.42 5.50 -17.71
#